data_AF-A0A1B3WU95-F1
#
_entry.id   AF-A0A1B3WU95-F1
#
_cell.length_a   1.000
_cell.length_b   1.000
_cell.length_c   1.000
_cell.angle_alpha   90.00
_cell.angle_beta   90.00
_cell.angle_gamma   90.00
#
_symmetry.space_group_name_H-M   'P 1'
#
loop_
_entity.id
_entity.type
_entity.pdbx_description
1 polymer ?
#
loop_
_entity_poly.entity_id
_entity_poly.type
_entity_poly.pdbx_seq_one_letter_code
_entity_poly.pdbx_strand_id
1 'polypeptide(L)'
;MMKKTEDQPVPFDEAIAQLEKIVQKLESEQLPLEDLLTLYQQGAALADQCALRLNEARVRMETIHSAAADAGSEPETQPENRS
;
A
#
# COMPACT_ATOMS: atom_id res chain seq x y z
N MET A 1 5.49 -30.83 10.05
CA MET A 1 5.81 -30.21 8.75
C MET A 1 5.16 -28.84 8.72
N MET A 2 5.92 -27.77 8.52
CA MET A 2 5.52 -26.48 7.89
C MET A 2 6.70 -25.52 8.04
N LYS A 3 7.65 -25.57 7.10
CA LYS A 3 8.61 -24.50 6.89
C LYS A 3 7.81 -23.32 6.33
N LYS A 4 7.49 -22.33 7.16
CA LYS A 4 6.94 -21.05 6.70
C LYS A 4 8.06 -20.39 5.89
N THR A 5 7.90 -20.40 4.59
CA THR A 5 8.86 -19.90 3.60
C THR A 5 9.22 -18.45 3.93
N GLU A 6 10.51 -18.17 4.15
CA GLU A 6 11.05 -16.92 4.69
C GLU A 6 11.12 -15.75 3.67
N ASP A 7 10.18 -15.67 2.72
CA ASP A 7 10.24 -14.65 1.65
C ASP A 7 8.85 -14.08 1.29
N GLN A 8 7.85 -14.32 2.12
CA GLN A 8 6.53 -13.68 1.93
C GLN A 8 6.54 -12.31 2.61
N PRO A 9 6.23 -11.23 1.88
CA PRO A 9 6.28 -9.90 2.44
C PRO A 9 5.17 -9.75 3.50
N VAL A 10 5.53 -9.24 4.69
CA VAL A 10 4.66 -9.14 5.89
C VAL A 10 3.28 -8.59 5.53
N PRO A 11 2.14 -9.21 5.91
CA PRO A 11 0.80 -8.69 5.60
C PRO A 11 0.61 -7.21 5.98
N PHE A 12 -0.24 -6.48 5.26
CA PHE A 12 -0.39 -5.02 5.46
C PHE A 12 -0.81 -4.68 6.90
N ASP A 13 -1.82 -5.37 7.41
CA ASP A 13 -2.32 -5.17 8.78
C ASP A 13 -1.24 -5.46 9.83
N GLU A 14 -0.38 -6.44 9.56
CA GLU A 14 0.73 -6.78 10.45
C GLU A 14 1.84 -5.71 10.38
N ALA A 15 2.15 -5.19 9.19
CA ALA A 15 3.13 -4.11 9.01
C ALA A 15 2.68 -2.82 9.73
N ILE A 16 1.40 -2.47 9.64
CA ILE A 16 0.82 -1.33 10.37
C ILE A 16 0.86 -1.56 11.88
N ALA A 17 0.44 -2.74 12.36
CA ALA A 17 0.48 -3.05 13.79
C ALA A 17 1.92 -3.03 14.36
N GLN A 18 2.93 -3.40 13.55
CA GLN A 18 4.33 -3.28 13.93
C GLN A 18 4.79 -1.82 13.96
N LEU A 19 4.39 -1.01 12.98
CA LEU A 19 4.70 0.42 12.93
C LEU A 19 4.11 1.17 14.13
N GLU A 20 2.85 0.91 14.49
CA GLU A 20 2.20 1.50 15.68
C GLU A 20 2.98 1.19 16.96
N LYS A 21 3.43 -0.05 17.13
CA LYS A 21 4.26 -0.45 18.28
C LYS A 21 5.60 0.26 18.31
N ILE A 22 6.20 0.51 17.15
CA ILE A 22 7.46 1.25 17.06
C ILE A 22 7.25 2.71 17.44
N VAL A 23 6.21 3.35 16.92
CA VAL A 23 5.85 4.73 17.27
C VAL A 23 5.63 4.85 18.78
N GLN A 24 4.86 3.94 19.38
CA GLN A 24 4.62 3.92 20.81
C GLN A 24 5.90 3.78 21.65
N LYS A 25 6.90 3.04 21.15
CA LYS A 25 8.21 2.94 21.82
C LYS A 25 9.06 4.19 21.64
N LEU A 26 9.01 4.82 20.46
CA LEU A 26 9.73 6.06 20.16
C LEU A 26 9.21 7.24 21.00
N GLU A 27 7.95 7.22 21.40
CA GLU A 27 7.35 8.23 22.30
C GLU A 27 7.78 8.08 23.77
N SER A 28 8.56 7.04 24.10
CA SER A 28 8.99 6.78 25.49
C SER A 28 10.18 7.67 25.89
N GLU A 29 10.05 8.38 27.02
CA GLU A 29 11.01 9.40 27.48
C GLU A 29 12.40 8.85 27.86
N GLN A 30 12.54 7.53 28.04
CA GLN A 30 13.77 6.88 28.55
C GLN A 30 14.46 5.98 27.53
N LEU A 31 14.22 6.20 26.23
CA LEU A 31 14.80 5.38 25.17
C LEU A 31 16.28 5.72 24.94
N PRO A 32 17.21 4.74 25.03
CA PRO A 32 18.61 4.96 24.66
C PRO A 32 18.77 5.39 23.19
N LEU A 33 19.81 6.19 22.89
CA LEU A 33 20.03 6.72 21.53
C LEU A 33 20.17 5.62 20.47
N GLU A 34 20.86 4.53 20.79
CA GLU A 34 21.03 3.40 19.86
C GLU A 34 19.69 2.71 19.54
N ASP A 35 18.84 2.55 20.56
CA ASP A 35 17.50 1.99 20.38
C ASP A 35 16.59 2.95 19.59
N LEU A 36 16.73 4.25 19.82
CA LEU A 36 16.01 5.29 19.06
C LEU A 36 16.35 5.24 17.57
N LEU A 37 17.65 5.17 17.24
CA LEU A 37 18.09 5.05 15.85
C LEU A 37 17.59 3.74 15.21
N THR A 38 17.67 2.63 15.95
CA THR A 38 17.20 1.33 15.48
C THR A 38 15.70 1.34 15.20
N LEU A 39 14.90 1.81 16.15
CA LEU A 39 13.45 1.88 16.03
C LEU A 39 13.03 2.86 14.94
N TYR A 40 13.72 3.99 14.79
CA TYR A 40 13.46 4.92 13.69
C TYR A 40 13.68 4.28 12.33
N GLN A 41 14.82 3.60 12.12
CA GLN A 41 15.11 2.92 10.85
C GLN A 41 14.07 1.84 10.53
N GLN A 42 13.69 1.03 11.53
CA GLN A 42 12.66 0.02 11.37
C GLN A 42 11.29 0.63 11.05
N GLY A 43 10.92 1.70 11.75
CA GLY A 43 9.67 2.42 11.53
C GLY A 43 9.61 3.04 10.14
N ALA A 44 10.69 3.68 9.69
CA ALA A 44 10.78 4.25 8.35
C ALA A 44 10.62 3.17 7.26
N ALA A 45 11.33 2.04 7.41
CA ALA A 45 11.23 0.94 6.46
C ALA A 45 9.81 0.34 6.40
N LEU A 46 9.11 0.24 7.53
CA LEU A 46 7.71 -0.22 7.57
C LEU A 46 6.75 0.80 6.96
N ALA A 47 6.95 2.09 7.22
CA ALA A 47 6.16 3.16 6.63
C ALA A 47 6.27 3.17 5.09
N ASP A 48 7.49 3.04 4.56
CA ASP A 48 7.75 2.96 3.13
C ASP A 48 7.05 1.75 2.49
N GLN A 49 7.12 0.59 3.15
CA GLN A 49 6.43 -0.62 2.68
C GLN A 49 4.90 -0.44 2.67
N CYS A 50 4.33 0.21 3.68
CA CYS A 50 2.90 0.48 3.73
C CYS A 50 2.49 1.44 2.62
N ALA A 51 3.26 2.51 2.40
CA ALA A 51 3.02 3.49 1.35
C ALA A 51 3.06 2.85 -0.05
N LEU A 52 4.05 1.96 -0.30
CA LEU A 52 4.16 1.23 -1.55
C LEU A 52 2.92 0.39 -1.83
N ARG A 53 2.44 -0.37 -0.85
CA ARG A 53 1.25 -1.22 -1.00
C ARG A 53 -0.02 -0.44 -1.23
N LEU A 54 -0.19 0.69 -0.53
CA LEU A 54 -1.31 1.58 -0.76
C LEU A 54 -1.28 2.15 -2.18
N ASN A 55 -0.10 2.51 -2.68
CA ASN A 55 0.06 2.98 -4.05
C ASN A 55 -0.28 1.89 -5.07
N GLU A 56 0.21 0.67 -4.89
CA GLU A 56 -0.12 -0.47 -5.75
C GLU A 56 -1.63 -0.75 -5.78
N ALA A 57 -2.28 -0.72 -4.61
CA ALA A 57 -3.72 -0.88 -4.51
C ALA A 57 -4.48 0.23 -5.27
N ARG A 58 -4.04 1.48 -5.14
CA ARG A 58 -4.61 2.62 -5.86
C ARG A 58 -4.49 2.47 -7.37
N VAL A 59 -3.30 2.18 -7.88
CA VAL A 59 -3.06 1.97 -9.32
C VAL A 59 -3.94 0.86 -9.87
N ARG A 60 -4.10 -0.23 -9.11
CA ARG A 60 -4.99 -1.34 -9.50
C ARG A 60 -6.46 -0.91 -9.55
N MET A 61 -6.91 -0.11 -8.59
CA MET A 61 -8.28 0.44 -8.60
C MET A 61 -8.52 1.35 -9.81
N GLU A 62 -7.58 2.24 -10.11
CA GLU A 62 -7.63 3.13 -11.28
C GLU A 62 -7.71 2.32 -12.58
N THR A 63 -6.88 1.27 -12.70
CA THR A 63 -6.89 0.38 -13.88
C THR A 63 -8.24 -0.30 -14.09
N ILE A 64 -8.86 -0.80 -13.00
CA ILE A 64 -10.19 -1.42 -13.07
C ILE A 64 -11.25 -0.40 -13.48
N HIS A 65 -11.18 0.82 -12.94
CA HIS A 65 -12.13 1.90 -13.26
C HIS A 65 -12.03 2.34 -14.72
N SER A 66 -10.82 2.55 -15.24
CA SER A 66 -10.59 2.92 -16.64
C SER A 66 -11.04 1.82 -17.61
N ALA A 67 -10.78 0.55 -17.30
CA ALA A 67 -11.26 -0.57 -18.12
C ALA A 67 -12.80 -0.66 -18.17
N ALA A 68 -13.47 -0.33 -17.06
CA ALA A 68 -14.93 -0.28 -17.02
C ALA A 68 -15.52 0.92 -17.79
N ALA A 69 -14.82 2.05 -17.83
CA ALA A 69 -15.22 3.23 -18.60
C ALA A 69 -15.10 3.00 -20.12
N ASP A 70 -14.04 2.32 -20.57
CA ASP A 70 -13.82 2.00 -22.00
C ASP A 70 -14.89 1.04 -22.53
N ALA A 71 -15.32 0.07 -21.70
CA ALA A 71 -16.35 -0.90 -22.05
C ALA A 71 -17.79 -0.32 -22.14
N GLY A 72 -18.01 0.92 -21.69
CA GLY A 72 -19.31 1.60 -21.68
C GLY A 72 -19.52 2.63 -22.80
N SER A 73 -18.53 2.82 -23.67
CA SER A 73 -18.63 3.75 -24.79
C SER A 73 -19.34 3.08 -25.98
N GLU A 74 -20.67 3.08 -25.99
CA GLU A 74 -21.40 2.81 -27.24
C GLU A 74 -20.97 3.85 -28.28
N PRO A 75 -20.55 3.45 -29.50
CA PRO A 75 -20.22 4.42 -30.52
C PRO A 75 -21.51 5.17 -30.87
N GLU A 76 -21.52 6.49 -30.63
CA GLU A 76 -22.55 7.40 -31.14
C GLU A 76 -22.66 7.20 -32.66
N THR A 77 -23.64 6.41 -33.10
CA THR A 77 -24.00 6.30 -34.52
C THR A 77 -24.64 7.61 -34.92
N GLN A 78 -23.85 8.50 -35.50
CA GLN A 78 -24.31 9.71 -36.16
C GLN A 78 -25.31 9.29 -37.26
N PRO A 79 -26.58 9.72 -37.22
CA PRO A 79 -27.46 9.45 -38.36
C PRO A 79 -27.03 10.36 -39.51
N GLU A 80 -26.43 9.77 -40.54
CA GLU A 80 -26.29 10.41 -41.86
C GLU A 80 -27.69 10.71 -42.40
N ASN A 81 -28.17 11.93 -42.18
CA ASN A 81 -29.34 12.42 -42.88
C ASN A 81 -28.92 12.91 -44.27
N ARG A 82 -28.82 11.95 -45.20
CA ARG A 82 -28.85 12.19 -46.63
C ARG A 82 -30.31 12.23 -47.09
N SER A 83 -30.85 13.41 -47.35
CA SER A 83 -31.83 13.72 -48.41
C SER A 83 -32.05 15.21 -48.55
#